data_AF-A0A6B1F4K6-F1
#
_entry.id   AF-A0A6B1F4K6-F1
#
_cell.length_a   1.000
_cell.length_b   1.000
_cell.length_c   1.000
_cell.angle_alpha   90.00
_cell.angle_beta   90.00
_cell.angle_gamma   90.00
#
_symmetry.space_group_name_H-M   'P 1'
#
loop_
_entity.id
_entity.type
_entity.pdbx_description
1 polymer ?
#
loop_
_entity_poly.entity_id
_entity_poly.type
_entity_poly.pdbx_seq_one_letter_code
_entity_poly.pdbx_strand_id
1 'polypeptide(L)'
;AQDLLFQLLQVLRDVAFAGVMNLGPQPTADPAAPSAVEVHLLDRTMTLNGLELEVEPVRFLRSQQTFQDLDHLSAQIGKDAQQARQVLLSQVVG
;
A
#
# COMPACT_ATOMS: atom_id res chain seq x y z
N ALA A 1 2.69 -16.95 -5.81
CA ALA A 1 1.79 -15.83 -6.15
C ALA A 1 1.92 -14.81 -5.04
N GLN A 2 1.90 -13.51 -5.35
CA GLN A 2 2.14 -12.49 -4.33
C GLN A 2 0.91 -12.34 -3.45
N ASP A 3 1.12 -12.46 -2.15
CA ASP A 3 0.08 -12.53 -1.14
C ASP A 3 -0.08 -11.15 -0.50
N LEU A 4 -0.97 -10.32 -1.03
CA LEU A 4 -0.96 -8.88 -0.73
C LEU A 4 -2.29 -8.38 -0.14
N LEU A 5 -2.32 -8.07 1.17
CA LEU A 5 -3.38 -7.27 1.79
C LEU A 5 -3.17 -5.79 1.43
N PHE A 6 -4.18 -5.15 0.84
CA PHE A 6 -4.07 -3.76 0.38
C PHE A 6 -4.88 -2.81 1.26
N GLN A 7 -4.21 -1.81 1.81
CA GLN A 7 -4.80 -0.88 2.78
C GLN A 7 -4.38 0.56 2.48
N LEU A 8 -5.32 1.49 2.52
CA LEU A 8 -5.02 2.92 2.55
C LEU A 8 -4.54 3.30 3.95
N LEU A 9 -3.50 4.11 4.03
CA LEU A 9 -2.93 4.62 5.28
C LEU A 9 -2.47 6.07 5.17
N GLN A 10 -2.22 6.67 6.33
CA GLN A 10 -1.44 7.91 6.46
C GLN A 10 -0.05 7.56 6.98
N VAL A 11 1.00 8.03 6.29
CA VAL A 11 2.38 8.02 6.79
C VAL A 11 2.59 9.30 7.58
N LEU A 12 2.79 9.20 8.89
CA LEU A 12 2.87 10.33 9.80
C LEU A 12 4.33 10.78 9.97
N ARG A 13 4.54 12.07 9.72
CA ARG A 13 5.76 12.85 9.98
C ARG A 13 5.31 14.23 10.48
N ASP A 14 6.04 15.30 10.15
CA ASP A 14 5.59 16.69 10.37
C ASP A 14 4.28 16.99 9.62
N VAL A 15 4.02 16.26 8.53
CA VAL A 15 2.78 16.28 7.75
C VAL A 15 2.39 14.84 7.43
N ALA A 16 1.09 14.56 7.39
CA ALA A 16 0.56 13.26 6.98
C ALA A 16 0.61 13.09 5.45
N PHE A 17 1.13 11.96 4.98
CA PHE A 17 1.15 11.59 3.57
C PHE A 17 0.23 10.42 3.29
N ALA A 18 -0.52 10.51 2.19
CA ALA A 18 -1.34 9.40 1.72
C ALA A 18 -0.46 8.26 1.18
N GLY A 19 -0.76 7.03 1.59
CA GLY A 19 -0.10 5.85 1.07
C GLY A 19 -1.04 4.66 0.91
N VAL A 20 -0.61 3.69 0.12
CA VAL A 20 -1.16 2.35 0.11
C VAL A 20 -0.12 1.39 0.64
N MET A 21 -0.52 0.52 1.56
CA MET A 21 0.30 -0.56 2.07
C MET A 21 -0.10 -1.86 1.44
N ASN A 22 0.92 -2.62 1.14
CA ASN A 22 0.88 -4.03 0.93
C ASN A 22 1.45 -4.75 2.17
N LEU A 23 0.68 -5.66 2.76
CA LEU A 23 1.11 -6.48 3.88
C LEU A 23 0.89 -7.96 3.55
N GLY A 24 1.98 -8.75 3.61
CA GLY A 24 1.85 -10.19 3.51
C GLY A 24 3.15 -10.95 3.27
N PRO A 25 3.06 -12.29 3.16
CA PRO A 25 4.19 -13.16 2.87
C PRO A 25 4.85 -12.80 1.53
N GLN A 26 6.18 -12.95 1.44
CA GLN A 26 6.94 -12.68 0.22
C GLN A 26 7.56 -13.95 -0.40
N PRO A 27 6.74 -14.94 -0.80
CA PRO A 27 7.23 -16.24 -1.24
C PRO A 27 8.02 -16.18 -2.55
N THR A 28 7.85 -15.12 -3.34
CA THR A 28 8.62 -14.89 -4.57
C THR A 28 10.02 -14.35 -4.32
N ALA A 29 10.30 -13.76 -3.15
CA ALA A 29 11.62 -13.32 -2.75
C ALA A 29 12.34 -14.44 -1.97
N ASP A 30 11.68 -14.97 -0.94
CA ASP A 30 12.13 -16.13 -0.18
C ASP A 30 10.88 -16.81 0.46
N PRO A 31 10.61 -18.10 0.18
CA PRO A 31 9.51 -18.85 0.78
C PRO A 31 9.48 -18.87 2.31
N ALA A 32 10.64 -18.68 2.95
CA ALA A 32 10.77 -18.65 4.41
C ALA A 32 10.81 -17.22 4.99
N ALA A 33 10.78 -16.18 4.15
CA ALA A 33 10.81 -14.81 4.63
C ALA A 33 9.58 -14.47 5.48
N PRO A 34 9.76 -13.69 6.56
CA PRO A 34 8.64 -13.15 7.31
C PRO A 34 7.80 -12.23 6.42
N SER A 35 6.54 -12.02 6.80
CA SER A 35 5.68 -11.03 6.13
C SER A 35 6.36 -9.66 6.12
N ALA A 36 6.32 -9.01 4.96
CA ALA A 36 6.84 -7.65 4.81
C ALA A 36 5.68 -6.65 4.74
N VAL A 37 5.96 -5.45 5.22
CA VAL A 37 5.14 -4.26 5.00
C VAL A 37 5.83 -3.43 3.92
N GLU A 38 5.14 -3.20 2.82
CA GLU A 38 5.58 -2.29 1.77
C GLU A 38 4.59 -1.14 1.66
N VAL A 39 5.07 0.09 1.75
CA VAL A 39 4.24 1.30 1.64
C VAL A 39 4.63 2.06 0.39
N HIS A 40 3.64 2.34 -0.44
CA HIS A 40 3.77 3.23 -1.59
C HIS A 40 3.05 4.55 -1.30
N LEU A 41 3.81 5.64 -1.28
CA LEU A 41 3.24 6.99 -1.18
C LEU A 41 2.46 7.33 -2.46
N LEU A 42 1.27 7.89 -2.30
CA LEU A 42 0.47 8.38 -3.41
C LEU A 42 0.93 9.78 -3.80
N ASP A 43 1.10 10.00 -5.11
CA ASP A 43 1.35 11.30 -5.74
C ASP A 43 2.60 12.03 -5.21
N ARG A 44 3.54 11.27 -4.62
CA ARG A 44 4.79 11.75 -4.04
C ARG A 44 5.92 10.75 -4.25
N THR A 45 7.14 11.27 -4.29
CA THR A 45 8.37 10.47 -4.28
C THR A 45 9.32 11.10 -3.26
N MET A 46 9.85 10.29 -2.36
CA MET A 46 10.69 10.77 -1.26
C MET A 46 11.67 9.69 -0.84
N THR A 47 12.85 10.10 -0.36
CA THR A 47 13.81 9.19 0.28
C THR A 47 13.55 9.19 1.78
N LEU A 48 13.31 8.00 2.34
CA LEU A 48 12.91 7.81 3.73
C LEU A 48 13.85 6.86 4.51
N ASN A 49 14.98 6.49 3.91
CA ASN A 49 15.88 5.48 4.46
C ASN A 49 16.46 5.91 5.81
N GLY A 50 16.50 4.98 6.77
CA GLY A 50 17.02 5.22 8.11
C GLY A 50 16.10 6.04 9.02
N LEU A 51 14.88 6.33 8.58
CA LEU A 51 13.90 7.08 9.36
C LEU A 51 12.87 6.12 9.97
N GLU A 52 12.49 6.39 11.21
CA GLU A 52 11.33 5.76 11.83
C GLU A 52 10.06 6.45 11.32
N LEU A 53 9.08 5.65 10.92
CA LEU A 53 7.83 6.12 10.32
C LEU A 53 6.66 5.48 11.07
N GLU A 54 5.66 6.29 11.37
CA GLU A 54 4.38 5.80 11.87
C GLU A 54 3.39 5.73 10.70
N VAL A 55 2.56 4.69 10.69
CA VAL A 55 1.52 4.48 9.69
C VAL A 55 0.18 4.26 10.36
N GLU A 56 -0.82 5.04 9.97
CA GLU A 56 -2.19 4.89 10.48
C GLU A 56 -3.08 4.29 9.40
N PRO A 57 -3.67 3.11 9.61
CA PRO A 57 -4.57 2.52 8.63
C PRO A 57 -5.90 3.28 8.55
N VAL A 58 -6.27 3.72 7.34
CA VAL A 58 -7.50 4.49 7.08
C VAL A 58 -8.62 3.58 6.59
N ARG A 59 -8.34 2.73 5.59
CA ARG A 59 -9.35 1.87 4.97
C ARG A 59 -8.76 0.63 4.34
N PHE A 60 -9.36 -0.52 4.64
CA PHE A 60 -9.11 -1.76 3.92
C PHE A 60 -9.68 -1.66 2.49
N LEU A 61 -8.85 -1.96 1.48
CA LEU A 61 -9.25 -1.87 0.07
C LEU A 61 -9.65 -3.23 -0.49
N ARG A 62 -8.83 -4.26 -0.24
CA ARG A 62 -9.13 -5.64 -0.66
C ARG A 62 -8.30 -6.67 0.09
N SER A 63 -8.80 -7.90 0.08
CA SER A 63 -8.06 -9.08 0.52
C SER A 63 -6.98 -9.47 -0.49
N GLN A 64 -6.16 -10.43 -0.08
CA GLN A 64 -5.18 -11.10 -0.91
C GLN A 64 -5.80 -11.69 -2.19
N GLN A 65 -5.07 -11.54 -3.29
CA GLN A 65 -5.44 -12.05 -4.61
C GLN A 65 -4.19 -12.55 -5.32
N THR A 66 -4.31 -13.65 -6.05
CA THR A 66 -3.26 -14.17 -6.91
C THR A 66 -3.44 -13.63 -8.32
N PHE A 67 -2.33 -13.29 -8.98
CA PHE A 67 -2.33 -12.77 -10.36
C PHE A 67 -1.61 -13.75 -11.27
N GLN A 68 -2.08 -13.81 -12.52
CA GLN A 68 -1.53 -14.72 -13.53
C GLN A 68 -0.17 -14.24 -14.05
N ASP A 69 0.04 -12.93 -14.08
CA ASP A 69 1.26 -12.27 -14.54
C ASP A 69 1.43 -10.89 -13.87
N LEU A 70 2.54 -10.21 -14.22
CA LEU A 70 2.87 -8.89 -13.70
C LEU A 70 1.94 -7.79 -14.23
N ASP A 71 1.37 -7.94 -15.42
CA ASP A 71 0.47 -6.94 -16.00
C ASP A 71 -0.85 -6.87 -15.24
N HIS A 72 -1.42 -8.04 -14.90
CA HIS A 72 -2.61 -8.14 -14.06
C HIS A 72 -2.37 -7.58 -12.65
N LEU A 73 -1.21 -7.89 -12.06
CA LEU A 73 -0.80 -7.33 -10.76
C LEU A 73 -0.70 -5.80 -10.83
N SER A 74 0.01 -5.27 -11.82
CA SER A 74 0.19 -3.83 -12.02
C SER A 74 -1.13 -3.11 -12.23
N ALA A 75 -2.01 -3.67 -13.07
CA ALA A 75 -3.35 -3.14 -13.30
C ALA A 75 -4.19 -3.11 -12.02
N GLN A 76 -4.09 -4.13 -11.17
CA GLN A 76 -4.81 -4.16 -9.90
C GLN A 76 -4.25 -3.12 -8.91
N ILE A 77 -2.93 -3.00 -8.77
CA ILE A 77 -2.29 -1.96 -7.95
C ILE A 77 -2.75 -0.56 -8.40
N GLY A 78 -2.87 -0.33 -9.71
CA GLY A 78 -3.39 0.92 -10.26
C GLY A 78 -4.83 1.22 -9.82
N LYS A 79 -5.72 0.21 -9.84
CA LYS A 79 -7.10 0.33 -9.34
C LYS A 79 -7.14 0.61 -7.85
N ASP A 80 -6.33 -0.11 -7.07
CA ASP A 80 -6.25 0.06 -5.62
C ASP A 80 -5.80 1.50 -5.27
N ALA A 81 -4.80 2.03 -5.98
CA ALA A 81 -4.35 3.41 -5.81
C ALA A 81 -5.42 4.44 -6.23
N GLN A 82 -6.19 4.17 -7.29
CA GLN A 82 -7.30 5.05 -7.68
C GLN A 82 -8.40 5.06 -6.62
N GLN A 83 -8.79 3.89 -6.10
CA GLN A 83 -9.78 3.76 -5.04
C GLN A 83 -9.31 4.50 -3.76
N ALA A 84 -8.04 4.35 -3.38
CA ALA A 84 -7.45 5.07 -2.26
C ALA A 84 -7.58 6.60 -2.40
N ARG A 85 -7.28 7.14 -3.58
CA ARG A 85 -7.46 8.58 -3.87
C ARG A 85 -8.91 9.03 -3.73
N GLN A 86 -9.86 8.24 -4.23
CA GLN A 86 -11.29 8.57 -4.11
C GLN A 86 -11.74 8.62 -2.65
N VAL A 87 -11.27 7.69 -1.82
CA VAL A 87 -11.56 7.67 -0.38
C VAL A 87 -11.04 8.94 0.29
N LEU A 88 -9.81 9.36 0.00
CA LEU A 88 -9.21 10.56 0.59
C LEU A 88 -9.94 11.84 0.17
N LEU A 89 -10.32 11.96 -1.11
CA LEU A 89 -11.11 13.10 -1.59
C LEU A 89 -12.47 13.20 -0.88
N SER A 90 -13.09 12.05 -0.57
CA SER A 90 -14.36 12.02 0.16
C SER A 90 -14.24 12.37 1.64
N GLN A 91 -13.03 12.36 2.21
CA GLN A 91 -12.79 12.79 3.60
C GLN A 91 -12.48 14.28 3.74
N VAL A 92 -12.11 14.96 2.65
CA VAL A 92 -11.86 16.42 2.65
C VAL A 92 -13.16 17.22 2.51
N VAL A 93 -14.27 16.56 2.15
CA VAL A 93 -15.61 17.14 2.16
C VAL A 93 -16.28 16.80 3.50
N GLY A 94 -15.90 17.53 4.55
CA GLY A 94 -16.44 17.40 5.90
C GLY A 94 -16.10 18.60 6.75
#